data_AF-A0A1J3FUK4-F1
#
_entry.id   AF-A0A1J3FUK4-F1
#
_cell.length_a   1.000
_cell.length_b   1.000
_cell.length_c   1.000
_cell.angle_alpha   90.00
_cell.angle_beta   90.00
_cell.angle_gamma   90.00
#
_symmetry.space_group_name_H-M   'P 1'
#
loop_
_entity.id
_entity.type
_entity.pdbx_description
1 polymer ?
#
loop_
_entity_poly.entity_id
_entity_poly.type
_entity_poly.pdbx_seq_one_letter_code
_entity_poly.pdbx_strand_id
1 'polypeptide(L)'
;DVVAKKSDGTADPESKNWTVDLIRKSCSCRVFDFDKIPCVHALAAFMEFNTSNVHSSRYPLQMVELVSEYYLNEVWQLAYWRTIFLVPHESEWDVPGDVK
;
A
#
# COMPACT_ATOMS: atom_id res chain seq x y z
N ASP A 1 17.05 6.06 7.89
CA ASP A 1 15.72 5.98 7.24
C ASP A 1 14.58 5.52 8.15
N VAL A 2 14.74 5.67 9.48
CA VAL A 2 13.65 5.50 10.45
C VAL A 2 13.33 6.88 11.02
N VAL A 3 12.18 7.45 10.68
CA VAL A 3 11.70 8.70 11.28
C VAL A 3 11.04 8.33 12.60
N ALA A 4 11.78 8.46 13.68
CA ALA A 4 11.23 8.40 15.03
C ALA A 4 10.86 9.82 15.47
N LYS A 5 9.57 10.09 15.66
CA LYS A 5 9.12 11.35 16.27
C LYS A 5 9.53 11.34 17.74
N LYS A 6 10.25 12.37 18.20
CA LYS A 6 10.29 12.69 19.64
C LYS A 6 8.96 13.38 19.99
N SER A 7 8.28 12.91 21.03
CA SER A 7 7.08 13.56 21.54
C SER A 7 7.45 14.86 22.24
N ASP A 8 6.79 15.95 21.88
CA ASP A 8 6.67 17.11 22.77
C ASP A 8 5.89 16.67 24.01
N GLY A 9 6.36 17.08 25.19
CA GLY A 9 6.05 16.52 26.52
C GLY A 9 4.61 16.61 27.03
N THR A 10 3.61 16.56 26.16
CA THR A 10 2.19 16.35 26.49
C THR A 10 1.72 15.08 25.78
N ALA A 11 2.14 13.92 26.28
CA ALA A 11 1.66 12.64 25.81
C ALA A 11 0.32 12.32 26.48
N ASP A 12 -0.76 12.39 25.70
CA ASP A 12 -2.02 11.71 26.02
C ASP A 12 -1.73 10.19 26.14
N PRO A 13 -2.07 9.52 27.25
CA PRO A 13 -1.76 8.09 27.46
C PRO A 13 -2.30 7.15 26.38
N GLU A 14 -3.20 7.61 25.51
CA GLU A 14 -3.74 6.84 24.38
C GLU A 14 -3.09 7.17 23.01
N SER A 15 -2.07 8.04 22.97
CA SER A 15 -1.35 8.37 21.74
C SER A 15 -0.57 7.17 21.21
N LYS A 16 -1.24 6.37 20.38
CA LYS A 16 -0.64 5.21 19.73
C LYS A 16 0.40 5.68 18.73
N ASN A 17 1.67 5.39 19.03
CA ASN A 17 2.77 5.67 18.12
C ASN A 17 2.81 4.59 17.02
N TRP A 18 2.88 5.04 15.77
CA TRP A 18 3.01 4.17 14.60
C TRP A 18 4.43 4.25 14.05
N THR A 19 5.07 3.11 13.92
CA THR A 19 6.33 2.98 13.20
C THR A 19 6.09 2.62 11.75
N VAL A 20 6.85 3.25 10.86
CA VAL A 20 6.80 3.06 9.40
C VAL A 20 8.23 2.83 8.90
N ASP A 21 8.40 1.88 8.00
CA ASP A 21 9.62 1.70 7.21
C ASP A 21 9.27 1.86 5.73
N LEU A 22 9.70 2.98 5.14
CA LEU A 22 9.42 3.31 3.73
C LEU A 22 10.22 2.42 2.76
N ILE A 23 11.38 1.89 3.17
CA ILE A 23 12.22 1.02 2.34
C ILE A 23 11.63 -0.37 2.29
N ARG A 24 11.25 -0.90 3.46
CA ARG A 24 10.61 -2.22 3.58
C ARG A 24 9.13 -2.21 3.19
N LYS A 25 8.58 -1.02 2.94
CA LYS A 25 7.16 -0.81 2.62
C LYS A 25 6.24 -1.41 3.68
N SER A 26 6.54 -1.14 4.96
CA SER A 26 5.82 -1.72 6.11
C SER A 26 5.37 -0.67 7.11
N CYS A 27 4.32 -1.01 7.86
CA CYS A 27 3.83 -0.19 8.96
C CYS A 27 3.37 -1.07 10.13
N SER A 28 3.58 -0.61 11.35
CA SER A 28 3.02 -1.26 12.56
C SER A 28 1.48 -1.40 12.56
N CYS A 29 0.75 -0.63 11.74
CA CYS A 29 -0.69 -0.85 11.52
C CYS A 29 -1.01 -2.04 10.59
N ARG A 30 0.01 -2.61 9.94
CA ARG A 30 -0.04 -3.73 8.99
C ARG A 30 -0.82 -3.50 7.70
N VAL A 31 -1.55 -2.39 7.57
CA VAL A 31 -2.27 -2.04 6.32
C VAL A 31 -1.29 -1.95 5.15
N PHE A 32 -0.14 -1.29 5.33
CA PHE A 32 0.86 -1.20 4.26
C PHE A 32 1.45 -2.57 3.89
N ASP A 33 1.65 -3.43 4.89
CA ASP A 33 2.16 -4.79 4.70
C ASP A 33 1.17 -5.69 3.94
N PHE A 34 -0.13 -5.53 4.16
CA PHE A 34 -1.17 -6.35 3.53
C PHE A 34 -1.63 -5.79 2.19
N ASP A 35 -2.07 -4.54 2.17
CA ASP A 35 -2.67 -3.92 0.99
C ASP A 35 -1.60 -3.54 -0.04
N LYS A 36 -0.32 -3.51 0.35
CA LYS A 36 0.81 -3.12 -0.51
C LYS A 36 0.66 -1.73 -1.15
N ILE A 37 -0.19 -0.90 -0.56
CA ILE A 37 -0.40 0.52 -0.84
C ILE A 37 -0.12 1.29 0.45
N PRO A 38 0.49 2.49 0.40
CA PRO A 38 0.75 3.29 1.59
C PRO A 38 -0.52 3.56 2.40
N CYS A 39 -0.52 3.16 3.67
CA CYS A 39 -1.53 3.57 4.64
C CYS A 39 -1.35 5.05 5.02
N VAL A 40 -2.30 5.62 5.77
CA VAL A 40 -2.23 7.03 6.23
C VAL A 40 -0.95 7.35 7.02
N HIS A 41 -0.45 6.40 7.82
CA HIS A 41 0.80 6.58 8.55
C HIS A 41 2.01 6.58 7.61
N ALA A 42 2.01 5.68 6.61
CA ALA A 42 3.07 5.61 5.62
C ALA A 42 3.10 6.86 4.73
N LEU A 43 1.93 7.38 4.37
CA LEU A 43 1.81 8.65 3.63
C LEU A 43 2.34 9.82 4.45
N ALA A 44 2.02 9.89 5.75
CA ALA A 44 2.56 10.91 6.64
C ALA A 44 4.09 10.81 6.77
N ALA A 45 4.63 9.60 6.95
CA ALA A 45 6.08 9.38 7.01
C ALA A 45 6.78 9.73 5.68
N PHE A 46 6.13 9.44 4.54
CA PHE A 46 6.63 9.81 3.21
C PHE A 46 6.70 11.33 3.02
N MET A 47 5.64 12.06 3.40
CA MET A 47 5.63 13.52 3.33
C MET A 47 6.75 14.11 4.20
N GLU A 48 6.87 13.65 5.45
CA GLU A 48 7.93 14.09 6.36
C GLU A 48 9.32 13.77 5.81
N PHE A 49 9.52 12.57 5.26
CA PHE A 49 10.79 12.19 4.63
C PHE A 49 11.16 13.16 3.50
N ASN A 50 10.24 13.44 2.58
CA ASN A 50 10.52 14.31 1.44
C ASN A 50 10.69 15.79 1.84
N THR A 51 9.98 16.26 2.88
CA THR A 51 10.15 17.64 3.38
C THR A 51 11.45 17.82 4.19
N SER A 52 11.86 16.81 4.96
CA SER A 52 13.10 16.89 5.76
C SER A 52 14.38 16.62 4.96
N ASN A 53 14.28 15.89 3.83
CA ASN A 53 15.43 15.50 3.02
C ASN A 53 15.59 16.33 1.73
N VAL A 54 15.08 17.56 1.68
CA VAL A 54 15.12 18.46 0.50
C VAL A 54 16.55 18.69 -0.03
N HIS A 55 17.58 18.61 0.82
CA HIS A 55 18.99 18.79 0.45
C HIS A 55 19.78 17.48 0.33
N SER A 56 19.11 16.33 0.45
CA SER A 56 19.74 15.02 0.29
C SER A 56 20.11 14.77 -1.17
N SER A 57 21.29 14.19 -1.42
CA SER A 57 21.66 13.68 -2.75
C SER A 57 20.76 12.54 -3.22
N ARG A 58 20.01 11.90 -2.32
CA ARG A 58 18.93 10.99 -2.71
C ARG A 58 17.76 11.85 -3.18
N TYR A 59 17.50 11.78 -4.48
CA TYR A 59 16.33 12.35 -5.15
C TYR A 59 15.05 12.12 -4.31
N PRO A 60 14.07 13.04 -4.33
CA PRO A 60 12.83 12.85 -3.59
C PRO A 60 12.21 11.50 -3.96
N LEU A 61 11.84 10.75 -2.92
CA LEU A 61 11.18 9.47 -3.05
C LEU A 61 9.84 9.73 -3.73
N GLN A 62 9.51 8.98 -4.78
CA GLN A 62 8.24 9.13 -5.48
C GLN A 62 7.20 8.19 -4.88
N MET A 63 5.95 8.64 -4.83
CA MET A 63 4.85 7.84 -4.27
C MET A 63 4.70 6.50 -4.99
N VAL A 64 4.90 6.47 -6.31
CA VAL A 64 4.83 5.26 -7.13
C VAL A 64 5.81 4.18 -6.68
N GLU A 65 6.98 4.56 -6.13
CA GLU A 65 7.98 3.61 -5.64
C GLU A 65 7.51 2.88 -4.36
N LEU A 66 6.54 3.44 -3.63
CA LEU A 66 5.97 2.83 -2.44
C LEU A 66 4.81 1.89 -2.74
N VAL A 67 4.20 1.99 -3.92
CA VAL A 67 3.07 1.17 -4.33
C VAL A 67 3.58 -0.14 -4.96
N SER A 68 2.92 -1.26 -4.70
CA SER A 68 3.23 -2.52 -5.39
C SER A 68 2.87 -2.43 -6.87
N GLU A 69 3.68 -3.07 -7.71
CA GLU A 69 3.47 -3.18 -9.15
C GLU A 69 2.08 -3.74 -9.50
N TYR A 70 1.50 -4.57 -8.61
CA TYR A 70 0.13 -5.10 -8.77
C TYR A 70 -0.92 -4.01 -9.03
N TYR A 71 -0.72 -2.79 -8.53
CA TYR A 71 -1.65 -1.67 -8.70
C TYR A 71 -1.25 -0.69 -9.80
N LEU A 72 -0.16 -0.98 -10.54
CA LEU A 72 0.23 -0.15 -11.68
C LEU A 72 -0.64 -0.49 -12.89
N ASN A 73 -1.01 0.55 -13.63
CA ASN A 73 -1.83 0.42 -14.84
C ASN A 73 -1.24 -0.57 -15.83
N GLU A 74 0.08 -0.61 -16.00
CA GLU A 74 0.74 -1.54 -16.91
C GLU A 74 0.45 -3.01 -16.54
N VAL A 75 0.52 -3.35 -15.26
CA VAL A 75 0.25 -4.72 -14.77
C VAL A 75 -1.24 -5.04 -14.83
N TRP A 76 -2.09 -4.09 -14.44
CA TRP A 76 -3.54 -4.24 -14.52
C TRP A 76 -4.00 -4.45 -15.96
N GLN A 77 -3.47 -3.67 -16.90
CA GLN A 77 -3.77 -3.82 -18.32
C GLN A 77 -3.35 -5.19 -18.84
N LEU A 78 -2.19 -5.72 -18.43
CA LEU A 78 -1.77 -7.07 -18.84
C LEU A 78 -2.68 -8.17 -18.28
N ALA A 79 -3.20 -8.02 -17.06
CA ALA A 79 -4.12 -8.98 -16.46
C ALA A 79 -5.45 -9.06 -17.21
N TYR A 80 -5.96 -7.91 -17.67
CA TYR A 80 -7.25 -7.78 -18.37
C TYR A 80 -7.13 -7.61 -19.88
N TRP A 81 -5.91 -7.67 -20.44
CA TRP A 81 -5.65 -7.56 -21.88
C TRP A 81 -6.34 -8.68 -22.66
N ARG A 82 -6.48 -9.85 -22.05
CA ARG A 82 -7.22 -10.97 -22.64
C ARG A 82 -8.72 -10.76 -22.49
N THR A 83 -9.47 -11.28 -23.46
CA THR A 83 -10.94 -11.25 -23.46
C THR A 83 -11.48 -11.75 -22.12
N ILE A 84 -12.22 -10.90 -21.43
CA ILE A 84 -13.01 -11.29 -20.27
C ILE A 84 -14.14 -12.17 -20.83
N PHE A 85 -14.09 -13.46 -20.56
CA PHE A 85 -15.21 -14.34 -20.81
C PHE A 85 -16.30 -13.96 -19.82
N LEU A 86 -17.42 -13.45 -20.35
CA LEU A 86 -18.59 -13.24 -19.52
C LEU A 86 -19.00 -14.57 -18.92
N VAL A 87 -19.36 -14.55 -17.63
CA VAL A 87 -20.01 -15.69 -17.02
C VAL A 87 -21.32 -15.92 -17.81
N PRO A 88 -21.52 -17.10 -18.41
CA PRO A 88 -22.73 -17.37 -19.18
C PRO A 88 -23.95 -17.37 -18.25
N HIS A 89 -25.16 -17.31 -18.81
CA HIS A 89 -26.38 -17.37 -18.00
C HIS A 89 -26.43 -18.66 -17.18
N GLU A 90 -27.02 -18.65 -15.98
CA GLU A 90 -27.09 -19.82 -15.07
C GLU A 90 -27.69 -21.06 -15.74
N SER A 91 -28.58 -20.88 -16.72
CA SER A 91 -29.16 -21.99 -17.50
C SER A 91 -28.16 -22.71 -18.42
N GLU A 92 -27.01 -22.11 -18.69
CA GLU A 92 -25.94 -22.67 -19.51
C GLU A 92 -24.84 -23.32 -18.65
N TRP A 93 -24.99 -23.30 -17.32
CA TRP A 93 -23.99 -23.88 -16.43
C TRP A 93 -24.16 -25.40 -16.37
N ASP A 94 -23.07 -26.11 -16.65
CA ASP A 94 -22.97 -27.55 -16.41
C ASP A 94 -22.45 -27.77 -14.97
N VAL A 95 -23.36 -27.84 -14.01
CA VAL A 95 -23.03 -27.99 -12.58
C VAL A 95 -23.05 -29.47 -12.19
N PRO A 96 -21.94 -30.06 -11.71
CA PRO A 96 -21.90 -31.43 -11.22
C PRO A 96 -22.87 -31.67 -10.06
N GLY A 97 -23.55 -32.82 -10.05
CA GLY A 97 -24.63 -33.11 -9.09
C GLY A 97 -24.20 -33.23 -7.63
N ASP A 98 -22.90 -33.36 -7.38
CA ASP A 98 -22.23 -33.35 -6.08
C ASP A 98 -22.01 -31.93 -5.53
N VAL A 99 -22.16 -30.90 -6.37
CA VAL A 99 -22.19 -29.49 -5.97
C VAL A 99 -23.65 -29.08 -5.76
N LYS A 100 -24.21 -29.44 -4.61
CA LYS A 100 -25.52 -28.96 -4.12
C LYS A 100 -25.40 -28.43 -2.70
#